data_AF-A0A7S1UR57-F1
#
_entry.id   AF-A0A7S1UR57-F1
#
_cell.length_a   1.000
_cell.length_b   1.000
_cell.length_c   1.000
_cell.angle_alpha   90.00
_cell.angle_beta   90.00
_cell.angle_gamma   90.00
#
_symmetry.space_group_name_H-M   'P 1'
#
loop_
_entity.id
_entity.type
_entity.pdbx_description
1 polymer ?
#
loop_
_entity_poly.entity_id
_entity_poly.type
_entity_poly.pdbx_seq_one_letter_code
_entity_poly.pdbx_strand_id
1 'polypeptide(L)'
;FVYRDSVEVMMSHFKDLGWTSKGGNAVCLRSRRSPPKLLKEIVKDQGRETRDLSNMEFCAAHLASLCESALREYDRAGDNSKGRFINYSSLPDVMWDEILPNHFGVGPGEQDVERMKEVATSYSKGGKQRNSNKEWMDDSQKKQDKANEEIRNAVDIFLKGSFQRLEELSGAQ
;
A
#
# COMPACT_ATOMS: atom_id res chain seq x y z
N PHE A 1 -9.78 2.75 -0.04
CA PHE A 1 -8.43 2.49 -0.53
C PHE A 1 -7.55 2.24 0.68
N VAL A 2 -7.02 1.02 0.82
CA VAL A 2 -6.11 0.68 1.91
C VAL A 2 -4.69 0.99 1.45
N TYR A 3 -3.96 1.72 2.27
CA TYR A 3 -2.56 2.07 2.00
C TYR A 3 -1.70 1.73 3.21
N ARG A 4 -0.39 1.73 3.04
CA ARG A 4 0.59 1.35 4.06
C ARG A 4 1.83 2.21 3.89
N ASP A 5 2.69 2.25 4.90
CA ASP A 5 4.00 2.88 4.80
C ASP A 5 4.71 2.55 3.47
N SER A 6 5.20 3.60 2.83
CA SER A 6 5.72 3.56 1.47
C SER A 6 6.97 2.68 1.33
N VAL A 7 7.83 2.68 2.35
CA VAL A 7 9.03 1.83 2.40
C VAL A 7 8.62 0.37 2.57
N GLU A 8 7.64 0.08 3.41
CA GLU A 8 7.15 -1.28 3.63
C GLU A 8 6.48 -1.89 2.40
N VAL A 9 5.73 -1.09 1.64
CA VAL A 9 5.17 -1.50 0.34
C VAL A 9 6.28 -1.81 -0.65
N MET A 10 7.25 -0.90 -0.80
CA MET A 10 8.41 -1.11 -1.68
C MET A 10 9.17 -2.39 -1.31
N MET A 11 9.48 -2.57 -0.03
CA MET A 11 10.17 -3.76 0.47
C MET A 11 9.41 -5.05 0.19
N SER A 12 8.07 -5.00 0.17
CA SER A 12 7.24 -6.17 -0.16
C SER A 12 7.34 -6.56 -1.64
N HIS A 13 7.56 -5.59 -2.54
CA HIS A 13 7.78 -5.84 -3.97
C HIS A 13 9.17 -6.42 -4.29
N PHE A 14 10.17 -6.14 -3.45
CA PHE A 14 11.56 -6.58 -3.66
C PHE A 14 12.00 -7.75 -2.74
N LYS A 15 11.12 -8.26 -1.88
CA LYS A 15 11.39 -9.28 -0.85
C LYS A 15 12.07 -10.56 -1.37
N ASP A 16 11.74 -11.00 -2.58
CA ASP A 16 12.17 -12.30 -3.12
C ASP A 16 13.37 -12.22 -4.10
N LEU A 17 13.91 -11.03 -4.36
CA LEU A 17 14.79 -10.84 -5.53
C LEU A 17 16.29 -10.96 -5.24
N GLY A 18 16.68 -11.04 -3.97
CA GLY A 18 18.05 -10.70 -3.58
C GLY A 18 18.35 -9.24 -3.96
N TRP A 19 19.14 -8.54 -3.17
CA TRP A 19 19.52 -7.15 -3.45
C TRP A 19 20.50 -7.02 -4.62
N THR A 20 20.31 -7.79 -5.69
CA THR A 20 21.12 -7.68 -6.90
C THR A 20 20.49 -6.67 -7.84
N SER A 21 21.32 -5.78 -8.37
CA SER A 21 21.00 -4.69 -9.31
C SER A 21 20.44 -5.15 -10.66
N LYS A 22 20.11 -6.44 -10.82
CA LYS A 22 19.38 -7.03 -11.96
C LYS A 22 17.95 -7.42 -11.58
N GLY A 23 17.33 -6.66 -10.67
CA GLY A 23 15.99 -6.88 -10.11
C GLY A 23 14.98 -7.46 -11.11
N GLY A 24 14.75 -8.76 -10.99
CA GLY A 24 13.92 -9.51 -11.93
C GLY A 24 12.62 -9.93 -11.27
N ASN A 25 11.50 -9.33 -11.66
CA ASN A 25 10.10 -9.75 -11.40
C ASN A 25 9.31 -9.06 -10.27
N ALA A 26 9.76 -7.92 -9.74
CA ALA A 26 8.88 -7.12 -8.88
C ALA A 26 7.59 -6.77 -9.66
N VAL A 27 6.42 -6.98 -9.05
CA VAL A 27 5.12 -6.87 -9.74
C VAL A 27 4.91 -5.48 -10.36
N CYS A 28 5.40 -4.43 -9.71
CA CYS A 28 5.36 -3.05 -10.19
C CYS A 28 6.16 -2.83 -11.50
N LEU A 29 7.12 -3.70 -11.84
CA LEU A 29 7.93 -3.59 -13.05
C LEU A 29 7.24 -4.18 -14.29
N ARG A 30 6.12 -4.90 -14.13
CA ARG A 30 5.42 -5.56 -15.25
C ARG A 30 4.96 -4.56 -16.33
N SER A 31 4.63 -3.34 -15.92
CA SER A 31 4.20 -2.27 -16.83
C SER A 31 5.36 -1.45 -17.41
N ARG A 32 6.62 -1.75 -17.10
CA ARG A 32 7.77 -0.92 -17.49
C ARG A 32 7.91 -0.71 -19.00
N ARG A 33 7.52 -1.68 -19.82
CA ARG A 33 7.53 -1.55 -21.29
C ARG A 33 6.41 -0.66 -21.83
N SER A 34 5.31 -0.53 -21.10
CA SER A 34 4.17 0.33 -21.46
C SER A 34 3.61 0.99 -20.21
N PRO A 35 4.29 2.05 -19.69
CA PRO A 35 3.92 2.65 -18.42
C PRO A 35 2.54 3.32 -18.49
N PRO A 36 1.71 3.25 -17.43
CA PRO A 36 0.43 3.95 -17.36
C PRO A 36 0.58 5.46 -17.57
N LYS A 37 -0.47 6.13 -18.08
CA LYS A 37 -0.46 7.58 -18.34
C LYS A 37 -0.10 8.39 -17.10
N LEU A 38 -0.74 8.09 -15.98
CA LEU A 38 -0.49 8.80 -14.72
C LEU A 38 0.94 8.61 -14.19
N LEU A 39 1.52 7.42 -14.37
CA LEU A 39 2.94 7.23 -14.06
C LEU A 39 3.81 8.16 -14.91
N LYS A 40 3.56 8.24 -16.23
CA LYS A 40 4.30 9.15 -17.12
C LYS A 40 4.15 10.61 -16.71
N GLU A 41 2.95 11.03 -16.28
CA GLU A 41 2.70 12.38 -15.74
C GLU A 41 3.57 12.64 -14.50
N ILE A 42 3.50 11.78 -13.48
CA ILE A 42 4.28 11.89 -12.24
C ILE A 42 5.78 11.99 -12.52
N VAL A 43 6.29 11.18 -13.45
CA VAL A 43 7.71 11.18 -13.81
C VAL A 43 8.12 12.44 -14.57
N LYS A 44 7.23 12.93 -15.45
CA LYS A 44 7.44 14.18 -16.18
C LYS A 44 7.42 15.39 -15.26
N ASP A 45 6.60 15.39 -14.21
CA ASP A 45 6.55 16.45 -13.20
C ASP A 45 7.88 16.57 -12.42
N GLN A 46 8.65 15.47 -12.34
CA GLN A 46 10.02 15.45 -11.83
C GLN A 46 11.08 15.86 -12.87
N GLY A 47 10.68 16.29 -14.08
CA GLY A 47 11.58 16.65 -15.17
C GLY A 47 12.34 15.46 -15.77
N ARG A 48 11.81 14.24 -15.65
CA ARG A 48 12.46 12.99 -16.08
C ARG A 48 11.62 12.22 -17.09
N GLU A 49 12.23 11.24 -17.74
CA GLU A 49 11.54 10.28 -18.61
C GLU A 49 11.49 8.89 -17.97
N THR A 50 10.42 8.13 -18.23
CA THR A 50 10.22 6.81 -17.59
C THR A 50 11.32 5.79 -17.92
N ARG A 51 11.97 5.96 -19.07
CA ARG A 51 13.07 5.09 -19.53
C ARG A 51 14.36 5.28 -18.71
N ASP A 52 14.53 6.45 -18.10
CA ASP A 52 15.73 6.83 -17.35
C ASP A 52 15.64 6.45 -15.86
N LEU A 53 14.51 5.90 -15.43
CA LEU A 53 14.30 5.48 -14.06
C LEU A 53 14.99 4.13 -13.78
N SER A 54 15.60 4.01 -12.60
CA SER A 54 15.97 2.71 -12.06
C SER A 54 14.73 1.82 -11.84
N ASN A 55 14.93 0.54 -11.53
CA ASN A 55 13.81 -0.35 -11.19
C ASN A 55 13.09 0.11 -9.92
N MET A 56 13.82 0.59 -8.91
CA MET A 56 13.22 1.06 -7.66
C MET A 56 12.45 2.37 -7.88
N GLU A 57 13.01 3.31 -8.63
CA GLU A 57 12.34 4.56 -8.99
C GLU A 57 11.08 4.32 -9.82
N PHE A 58 11.15 3.43 -10.82
CA PHE A 58 9.97 3.06 -11.60
C PHE A 58 8.91 2.40 -10.72
N CYS A 59 9.31 1.52 -9.81
CA CYS A 59 8.39 0.88 -8.88
C CYS A 59 7.71 1.91 -7.97
N ALA A 60 8.47 2.84 -7.39
CA ALA A 60 7.96 3.92 -6.56
C ALA A 60 6.99 4.82 -7.35
N ALA A 61 7.35 5.25 -8.56
CA ALA A 61 6.47 6.03 -9.44
C ALA A 61 5.20 5.26 -9.85
N HIS A 62 5.30 3.94 -10.05
CA HIS A 62 4.14 3.11 -10.31
C HIS A 62 3.20 3.04 -9.12
N LEU A 63 3.71 2.80 -7.92
CA LEU A 63 2.93 2.79 -6.68
C LEU A 63 2.31 4.16 -6.41
N ALA A 64 3.05 5.25 -6.68
CA ALA A 64 2.56 6.61 -6.58
C ALA A 64 1.37 6.81 -7.52
N SER A 65 1.45 6.32 -8.76
CA SER A 65 0.33 6.41 -9.70
C SER A 65 -0.94 5.70 -9.24
N LEU A 66 -0.84 4.64 -8.42
CA LEU A 66 -2.01 4.00 -7.81
C LEU A 66 -2.62 4.86 -6.72
N CYS A 67 -1.78 5.46 -5.87
CA CYS A 67 -2.20 6.38 -4.81
C CYS A 67 -2.85 7.63 -5.41
N GLU A 68 -2.20 8.26 -6.39
CA GLU A 68 -2.72 9.41 -7.12
C GLU A 68 -4.01 9.10 -7.88
N SER A 69 -4.17 7.89 -8.43
CA SER A 69 -5.45 7.49 -9.03
C SER A 69 -6.57 7.51 -7.98
N ALA A 70 -6.31 6.98 -6.78
CA ALA A 70 -7.30 6.95 -5.72
C ALA A 70 -7.64 8.35 -5.21
N LEU A 71 -6.62 9.23 -5.07
CA LEU A 71 -6.79 10.64 -4.71
C LEU A 71 -7.61 11.39 -5.76
N ARG A 72 -7.26 11.27 -7.05
CA ARG A 72 -7.98 11.94 -8.14
C ARG A 72 -9.45 11.51 -8.24
N GLU A 73 -9.76 10.23 -8.01
CA GLU A 73 -11.14 9.76 -8.01
C GLU A 73 -11.90 10.23 -6.77
N TYR A 74 -11.24 10.32 -5.60
CA TYR A 74 -11.82 10.91 -4.40
C TYR A 74 -12.15 12.39 -4.61
N ASP A 75 -11.20 13.17 -5.14
CA ASP A 75 -11.38 14.59 -5.44
C ASP A 75 -12.47 14.81 -6.49
N ARG A 76 -12.53 13.97 -7.54
CA ARG A 76 -13.58 14.04 -8.58
C ARG A 76 -14.97 13.81 -7.99
N ALA A 77 -15.12 12.91 -7.03
CA ALA A 77 -16.40 12.64 -6.38
C ALA A 77 -16.85 13.78 -5.45
N GLY A 78 -15.91 14.59 -4.94
CA GLY A 78 -16.17 15.73 -4.06
C GLY A 78 -16.96 15.31 -2.81
N ASP A 79 -17.93 16.14 -2.41
CA ASP A 79 -18.79 15.90 -1.24
C ASP A 79 -19.64 14.61 -1.34
N ASN A 80 -19.78 14.05 -2.54
CA ASN A 80 -20.49 12.78 -2.76
C ASN A 80 -19.57 11.55 -2.66
N SER A 81 -18.29 11.75 -2.33
CA SER A 81 -17.34 10.65 -2.20
C SER A 81 -17.76 9.69 -1.09
N LYS A 82 -17.98 8.44 -1.48
CA LYS A 82 -18.10 7.31 -0.55
C LYS A 82 -16.74 6.60 -0.38
N GLY A 83 -15.69 7.08 -1.02
CA GLY A 83 -14.36 6.52 -0.85
C GLY A 83 -13.80 6.86 0.52
N ARG A 84 -13.15 5.90 1.18
CA ARG A 84 -12.37 6.12 2.40
C ARG A 84 -10.92 5.71 2.21
N PHE A 85 -10.01 6.39 2.86
CA PHE A 85 -8.60 6.01 2.95
C PHE A 85 -8.35 5.38 4.31
N ILE A 86 -7.76 4.19 4.33
CA ILE A 86 -7.51 3.44 5.57
C ILE A 86 -6.04 3.06 5.61
N ASN A 87 -5.34 3.48 6.67
CA ASN A 87 -3.98 3.02 6.91
C ASN A 87 -4.00 1.55 7.35
N TYR A 88 -3.16 0.73 6.74
CA TYR A 88 -3.03 -0.68 7.06
C TYR A 88 -2.68 -0.92 8.53
N SER A 89 -1.98 0.00 9.19
CA SER A 89 -1.63 -0.11 10.61
C SER A 89 -2.84 -0.08 11.54
N SER A 90 -3.98 0.50 11.11
CA SER A 90 -5.20 0.54 11.91
C SER A 90 -6.07 -0.70 11.72
N LEU A 91 -5.69 -1.60 10.82
CA LEU A 91 -6.36 -2.89 10.65
C LEU A 91 -5.81 -3.89 11.67
N PRO A 92 -6.66 -4.77 12.23
CA PRO A 92 -8.06 -4.98 11.86
C PRO A 92 -9.07 -4.06 12.58
N ASP A 93 -8.67 -3.38 13.66
CA ASP A 93 -9.57 -2.72 14.62
C ASP A 93 -10.56 -1.74 13.99
N VAL A 94 -10.09 -0.89 13.07
CA VAL A 94 -10.91 0.08 12.34
C VAL A 94 -12.11 -0.55 11.61
N MET A 95 -12.06 -1.85 11.30
CA MET A 95 -13.16 -2.55 10.64
C MET A 95 -14.44 -2.54 11.49
N TRP A 96 -14.36 -2.92 12.76
CA TRP A 96 -15.53 -2.99 13.63
C TRP A 96 -15.77 -1.70 14.41
N ASP A 97 -14.73 -0.90 14.64
CA ASP A 97 -14.87 0.37 15.36
C ASP A 97 -15.46 1.48 14.48
N GLU A 98 -15.17 1.47 13.18
CA GLU A 98 -15.51 2.58 12.30
C GLU A 98 -16.18 2.16 10.99
N ILE A 99 -15.58 1.23 10.25
CA ILE A 99 -15.99 0.94 8.87
C ILE A 99 -17.37 0.28 8.84
N LEU A 100 -17.58 -0.80 9.60
CA LEU A 100 -18.88 -1.46 9.65
C LEU A 100 -19.99 -0.51 10.15
N PRO A 101 -19.89 0.11 11.34
CA PRO A 101 -20.98 0.93 11.88
C PRO A 101 -21.18 2.23 11.10
N ASN A 102 -20.12 2.97 10.78
CA ASN A 102 -20.26 4.35 10.30
C ASN A 102 -20.15 4.47 8.77
N HIS A 103 -19.48 3.52 8.10
CA HIS A 103 -19.40 3.54 6.64
C HIS A 103 -20.48 2.67 5.98
N PHE A 104 -20.72 1.47 6.52
CA PHE A 104 -21.71 0.54 5.96
C PHE A 104 -23.05 0.56 6.70
N GLY A 105 -23.16 1.23 7.85
CA GLY A 105 -24.39 1.24 8.64
C GLY A 105 -24.72 -0.10 9.30
N VAL A 106 -23.72 -0.97 9.46
CA VAL A 106 -23.85 -2.28 10.09
C VAL A 106 -23.23 -2.21 11.47
N GLY A 107 -24.06 -2.20 12.52
CA GLY A 107 -23.58 -2.31 13.90
C GLY A 107 -23.33 -3.77 14.26
N PRO A 108 -22.09 -4.30 14.22
CA PRO A 108 -21.83 -5.66 14.66
C PRO A 108 -22.15 -5.78 16.16
N GLY A 109 -22.81 -6.87 16.56
CA GLY A 109 -23.00 -7.17 17.97
C GLY A 109 -21.67 -7.52 18.64
N GLU A 110 -21.62 -7.51 19.97
CA GLU A 110 -20.40 -7.86 20.73
C GLU A 110 -19.85 -9.23 20.33
N GLN A 111 -20.72 -10.23 20.17
CA GLN A 111 -20.34 -11.58 19.72
C GLN A 111 -19.78 -11.60 18.28
N ASP A 112 -20.21 -10.68 17.42
CA ASP A 112 -19.66 -10.57 16.06
C ASP A 112 -18.25 -9.98 16.11
N VAL A 113 -18.05 -8.97 16.96
CA VAL A 113 -16.73 -8.34 17.16
C VAL A 113 -15.73 -9.33 17.75
N GLU A 114 -16.12 -10.11 18.75
CA GLU A 114 -15.26 -11.16 19.32
C GLU A 114 -14.83 -12.18 18.26
N ARG A 115 -15.78 -12.69 17.47
CA ARG A 115 -15.47 -13.63 16.38
C ARG A 115 -14.58 -13.00 15.31
N MET A 116 -14.79 -11.73 14.97
CA MET A 116 -13.92 -11.02 14.02
C MET A 116 -12.49 -10.89 14.55
N LYS A 117 -12.32 -10.55 15.84
CA LYS A 117 -11.00 -10.49 16.50
C LYS A 117 -10.30 -11.84 16.47
N GLU A 118 -11.00 -12.93 16.78
CA GLU A 118 -10.46 -14.28 16.72
C GLU A 118 -9.97 -14.63 15.31
N VAL A 119 -10.81 -14.42 14.28
CA VAL A 119 -10.48 -14.77 12.89
C VAL A 119 -9.33 -13.91 12.33
N ALA A 120 -9.24 -12.65 12.73
CA ALA A 120 -8.22 -11.72 12.24
C ALA A 120 -6.77 -12.12 12.64
N THR A 121 -6.60 -13.00 13.62
CA THR A 121 -5.29 -13.52 14.06
C THR A 121 -4.64 -14.50 13.07
N SER A 122 -5.37 -14.95 12.05
CA SER A 122 -4.94 -16.03 11.15
C SER A 122 -4.73 -15.56 9.70
N TYR A 123 -3.67 -16.04 9.05
CA TYR A 123 -3.43 -15.73 7.63
C TYR A 123 -4.49 -16.35 6.71
N SER A 124 -5.14 -15.51 5.91
CA SER A 124 -6.13 -15.92 4.89
C SER A 124 -5.58 -16.81 3.77
N LYS A 125 -4.25 -16.95 3.65
CA LYS A 125 -3.57 -17.78 2.63
C LYS A 125 -3.08 -19.14 3.15
N GLY A 126 -3.54 -19.60 4.31
CA GLY A 126 -3.16 -20.90 4.91
C GLY A 126 -3.60 -22.17 4.15
N GLY A 127 -4.07 -22.06 2.91
CA GLY A 127 -4.57 -23.18 2.12
C GLY A 127 -3.46 -24.07 1.55
N LYS A 128 -3.50 -25.36 1.91
CA LYS A 128 -2.83 -26.56 1.32
C LYS A 128 -1.43 -26.98 1.77
N GLN A 129 -0.72 -26.28 2.65
CA GLN A 129 0.52 -26.81 3.24
C GLN A 129 0.42 -26.86 4.77
N ARG A 130 1.19 -27.76 5.39
CA ARG A 130 1.31 -28.16 6.82
C ARG A 130 1.42 -27.03 7.88
N ASN A 131 1.11 -25.79 7.54
CA ASN A 131 1.22 -24.57 8.32
C ASN A 131 -0.10 -23.77 8.32
N SER A 132 -1.25 -24.46 8.37
CA SER A 132 -2.58 -23.84 8.33
C SER A 132 -2.91 -22.98 9.58
N ASN A 133 -2.08 -23.02 10.61
CA ASN A 133 -2.21 -22.24 11.84
C ASN A 133 -1.00 -21.32 12.07
N LYS A 134 -0.46 -20.71 11.00
CA LYS A 134 0.52 -19.65 11.21
C LYS A 134 -0.21 -18.43 11.77
N GLU A 135 0.06 -18.16 13.04
CA GLU A 135 -0.28 -16.91 13.70
C GLU A 135 0.23 -15.74 12.85
N TRP A 136 -0.59 -14.72 12.70
CA TRP A 136 -0.20 -13.50 12.02
C TRP A 136 1.03 -12.90 12.72
N MET A 137 2.08 -12.62 11.95
CA MET A 137 3.27 -11.96 12.44
C MET A 137 3.45 -10.64 11.71
N ASP A 138 3.59 -9.56 12.49
CA ASP A 138 3.97 -8.27 11.95
C ASP A 138 5.40 -8.34 11.38
N ASP A 139 5.57 -7.82 10.16
CA ASP A 139 6.86 -7.73 9.46
C ASP A 139 7.29 -6.28 9.15
N SER A 140 6.58 -5.29 9.71
CA SER A 140 6.81 -3.84 9.49
C SER A 140 8.24 -3.41 9.85
N GLN A 141 8.67 -3.62 11.10
CA GLN A 141 10.02 -3.24 11.54
C GLN A 141 11.12 -3.92 10.71
N LYS A 142 10.96 -5.21 10.39
CA LYS A 142 11.92 -5.96 9.57
C LYS A 142 12.04 -5.40 8.15
N LYS A 143 10.97 -4.85 7.60
CA LYS A 143 10.98 -4.18 6.29
C LYS A 143 11.71 -2.85 6.38
N GLN A 144 11.42 -2.06 7.40
CA GLN A 144 12.14 -0.80 7.65
C GLN A 144 13.64 -1.04 7.78
N ASP A 145 14.08 -1.93 8.66
CA ASP A 145 15.51 -2.15 8.94
C ASP A 145 16.28 -2.65 7.71
N LYS A 146 15.62 -3.40 6.83
CA LYS A 146 16.24 -3.96 5.64
C LYS A 146 16.24 -3.01 4.44
N ALA A 147 15.47 -1.91 4.47
CA ALA A 147 15.39 -0.99 3.35
C ALA A 147 16.71 -0.24 3.16
N ASN A 148 17.37 -0.47 2.02
CA ASN A 148 18.55 0.29 1.62
C ASN A 148 18.18 1.74 1.24
N GLU A 149 19.23 2.55 1.05
CA GLU A 149 19.08 3.96 0.70
C GLU A 149 18.42 4.17 -0.67
N GLU A 150 18.65 3.30 -1.65
CA GLU A 150 18.02 3.43 -2.98
C GLU A 150 16.50 3.33 -2.92
N ILE A 151 15.95 2.43 -2.10
CA ILE A 151 14.50 2.33 -1.88
C ILE A 151 13.98 3.58 -1.18
N ARG A 152 14.68 4.05 -0.14
CA ARG A 152 14.27 5.24 0.61
C ARG A 152 14.26 6.48 -0.28
N ASN A 153 15.31 6.67 -1.07
CA ASN A 153 15.41 7.76 -2.03
C ASN A 153 14.30 7.68 -3.11
N ALA A 154 14.04 6.49 -3.65
CA ALA A 154 12.95 6.31 -4.63
C ALA A 154 11.57 6.64 -4.02
N VAL A 155 11.34 6.27 -2.76
CA VAL A 155 10.12 6.60 -2.01
C VAL A 155 10.02 8.11 -1.81
N ASP A 156 11.08 8.75 -1.32
CA ASP A 156 11.11 10.18 -1.04
C ASP A 156 10.82 11.01 -2.31
N ILE A 157 11.36 10.61 -3.46
CA ILE A 157 11.17 11.31 -4.73
C ILE A 157 9.75 11.15 -5.27
N PHE A 158 9.21 9.93 -5.28
CA PHE A 158 7.99 9.64 -6.06
C PHE A 158 6.74 9.33 -5.23
N LEU A 159 6.88 8.67 -4.08
CA LEU A 159 5.74 8.05 -3.38
C LEU A 159 5.33 8.80 -2.12
N LYS A 160 6.26 9.50 -1.48
CA LYS A 160 6.05 10.18 -0.20
C LYS A 160 4.95 11.22 -0.23
N GLY A 161 4.87 12.04 -1.28
CA GLY A 161 3.84 13.08 -1.41
C GLY A 161 2.43 12.49 -1.42
N SER A 162 2.19 11.48 -2.26
CA SER A 162 0.90 10.79 -2.31
C SER A 162 0.57 10.09 -1.00
N PHE A 163 1.55 9.46 -0.35
CA PHE A 163 1.37 8.82 0.96
C PHE A 163 0.95 9.82 2.04
N GLN A 164 1.63 10.95 2.15
CA GLN A 164 1.28 12.00 3.11
C GLN A 164 -0.13 12.53 2.87
N ARG A 165 -0.51 12.70 1.60
CA ARG A 165 -1.87 13.13 1.26
C ARG A 165 -2.93 12.10 1.66
N LEU A 166 -2.63 10.81 1.54
CA LEU A 166 -3.52 9.75 2.01
C LEU A 166 -3.66 9.75 3.54
N GLU A 167 -2.58 10.00 4.28
CA GLU A 167 -2.60 10.16 5.75
C GLU A 167 -3.45 11.36 6.19
N GLU A 168 -3.29 12.51 5.54
CA GLU A 168 -4.10 13.70 5.82
C GLU A 168 -5.60 13.43 5.66
N LEU A 169 -5.98 12.64 4.64
CA LEU A 169 -7.38 12.36 4.31
C LEU A 169 -7.96 11.16 5.07
N SER A 170 -7.14 10.28 5.63
CA SER A 170 -7.63 9.16 6.44
C SER A 170 -8.08 9.62 7.84
N GLY A 171 -7.69 10.83 8.25
CA GLY A 171 -7.96 11.34 9.59
C GLY A 171 -7.14 10.64 10.68
N ALA A 172 -6.13 9.84 10.30
CA ALA A 172 -5.18 9.24 11.23
C ALA A 172 -4.18 10.30 11.71
N GLN A 173 -4.38 10.78 12.94
CA GLN A 173 -3.35 11.39 13.79
C GLN A 173 -3.05 10.47 14.96
#